data_AF-A0A2G6CCB0-F1
#
_entry.id   AF-A0A2G6CCB0-F1
#
_cell.length_a   1.000
_cell.length_b   1.000
_cell.length_c   1.000
_cell.angle_alpha   90.00
_cell.angle_beta   90.00
_cell.angle_gamma   90.00
#
_symmetry.space_group_name_H-M   'P 1'
#
loop_
_entity.id
_entity.type
_entity.pdbx_description
1 polymer ?
#
loop_
_entity_poly.entity_id
_entity_poly.type
_entity_poly.pdbx_seq_one_letter_code
_entity_poly.pdbx_strand_id
1 'polypeptide(L)'
;MELRKALRAYTKKDNRLAYLSLLPNLAVYFLSMGVAIHAAGQGNWALALFAAVVLAFAGVRLYVLQHDLGHLSLFETRRQNTFWGYAVSPFTFASYPQMTYNHNLHHAYVGDLNERHTTEIFTMTRAEW
;
A
#
# COMPACT_ATOMS: atom_id res chain seq x y z
N MET A 1 -18.27 1.70 22.79
CA MET A 1 -17.31 2.83 22.66
C MET A 1 -16.00 2.60 23.44
N GLU A 2 -15.77 1.41 24.03
CA GLU A 2 -14.54 1.09 24.79
C GLU A 2 -13.31 0.83 23.91
N LEU A 3 -13.47 0.13 22.78
CA LEU A 3 -12.35 -0.21 21.89
C LEU A 3 -11.66 1.03 21.29
N ARG A 4 -12.43 2.01 20.81
CA ARG A 4 -11.87 3.26 20.28
C ARG A 4 -11.08 4.03 21.35
N LYS A 5 -11.54 4.01 22.60
CA LYS A 5 -10.86 4.65 23.73
C LYS A 5 -9.56 3.93 24.06
N ALA A 6 -9.57 2.60 24.10
CA ALA A 6 -8.39 1.76 24.33
C ALA A 6 -7.32 1.91 23.24
N LEU A 7 -7.72 2.04 21.97
CA LEU A 7 -6.78 2.13 20.85
C LEU A 7 -6.24 3.54 20.59
N ARG A 8 -6.83 4.60 21.18
CA ARG A 8 -6.49 6.00 20.88
C ARG A 8 -5.02 6.36 21.11
N ALA A 9 -4.36 5.70 22.07
CA ALA A 9 -2.93 5.91 22.32
C ALA A 9 -2.05 5.48 21.13
N TYR A 10 -2.51 4.51 20.34
CA TYR A 10 -1.80 3.94 19.19
C TYR A 10 -2.14 4.63 17.86
N THR A 11 -3.07 5.59 17.85
CA THR A 11 -3.48 6.30 16.63
C THR A 11 -2.73 7.62 16.43
N LYS A 12 -1.71 7.91 17.25
CA LYS A 12 -0.92 9.14 17.13
C LYS A 12 0.00 9.04 15.91
N LYS A 13 -0.26 9.90 14.91
CA LYS A 13 0.55 10.01 13.70
C LYS A 13 1.82 10.79 13.99
N ASP A 14 2.92 10.40 13.34
CA ASP A 14 4.23 11.03 13.48
C ASP A 14 4.89 11.10 12.10
N ASN A 15 5.08 12.33 11.59
CA ASN A 15 5.68 12.53 10.27
C ASN A 15 7.10 11.95 10.18
N ARG A 16 7.85 11.84 11.29
CA ARG A 16 9.18 11.23 11.28
C ARG A 16 9.09 9.75 10.94
N LEU A 17 8.18 9.03 11.57
CA LEU A 17 7.94 7.61 11.28
C LEU A 17 7.37 7.41 9.87
N ALA A 18 6.53 8.34 9.41
CA ALA A 18 6.01 8.35 8.04
C ALA A 18 7.15 8.44 7.01
N TYR A 19 8.07 9.40 7.19
CA TYR A 19 9.23 9.56 6.30
C TYR A 19 10.21 8.38 6.42
N LEU A 20 10.45 7.86 7.62
CA LEU A 20 11.29 6.67 7.84
C LEU A 20 10.69 5.40 7.23
N SER A 21 9.38 5.36 7.04
CA SER A 21 8.71 4.25 6.33
C SER A 21 8.76 4.45 4.82
N LEU A 22 8.51 5.67 4.35
CA LEU A 22 8.35 5.96 2.92
C LEU A 22 9.67 6.12 2.16
N LEU A 23 10.58 6.97 2.65
CA LEU A 23 11.77 7.33 1.89
C LEU A 23 12.75 6.16 1.74
N PRO A 24 13.05 5.36 2.79
CA PRO A 24 13.86 4.17 2.61
C PRO A 24 13.22 3.14 1.67
N ASN A 25 11.90 2.99 1.71
CA ASN A 25 11.21 2.07 0.80
C ASN A 25 11.33 2.53 -0.67
N LEU A 26 11.16 3.83 -0.94
CA LEU A 26 11.39 4.41 -2.27
C LEU A 26 12.85 4.25 -2.71
N ALA A 27 13.81 4.44 -1.80
CA ALA A 27 15.22 4.23 -2.10
C ALA A 27 15.49 2.77 -2.49
N VAL A 28 15.03 1.80 -1.69
CA VAL A 28 15.17 0.36 -2.00
C VAL A 28 14.50 0.02 -3.33
N TYR A 29 13.29 0.54 -3.58
CA TYR A 29 12.57 0.34 -4.84
C TYR A 29 13.38 0.80 -6.05
N PHE A 30 13.80 2.08 -6.09
CA PHE A 30 14.50 2.64 -7.24
C PHE A 30 15.92 2.12 -7.40
N LEU A 31 16.64 1.87 -6.29
CA LEU A 31 17.98 1.27 -6.34
C LEU A 31 17.90 -0.17 -6.87
N SER A 32 16.94 -0.97 -6.40
CA SER A 32 16.78 -2.34 -6.86
C SER A 32 16.37 -2.40 -8.33
N MET A 33 15.50 -1.49 -8.77
CA MET A 33 15.18 -1.32 -10.20
C MET A 33 16.43 -0.99 -11.03
N GLY A 34 17.22 -0.01 -10.60
CA GLY A 34 18.44 0.40 -11.30
C GLY A 34 19.48 -0.72 -11.39
N VAL A 35 19.69 -1.45 -10.28
CA VAL A 35 20.59 -2.61 -10.23
C VAL A 35 20.09 -3.72 -11.15
N ALA A 36 18.79 -4.02 -11.16
CA ALA A 36 18.22 -5.05 -12.01
C ALA A 36 18.46 -4.75 -13.50
N ILE A 37 18.16 -3.51 -13.93
CA ILE A 37 18.36 -3.07 -15.32
C ILE A 37 19.84 -3.10 -15.70
N HIS A 38 20.71 -2.57 -14.85
CA HIS A 38 22.14 -2.52 -15.12
C HIS A 38 22.77 -3.92 -15.20
N ALA A 39 22.44 -4.80 -14.26
CA ALA A 39 22.95 -6.16 -14.22
C ALA A 39 22.47 -6.98 -15.43
N ALA A 40 21.20 -6.85 -15.82
CA ALA A 40 20.66 -7.50 -17.01
C ALA A 40 21.36 -7.01 -18.29
N GLY A 41 21.62 -5.70 -18.41
CA GLY A 41 22.36 -5.12 -19.54
C GLY A 41 23.80 -5.62 -19.68
N GLN A 42 24.41 -6.08 -18.58
CA GLN A 42 25.74 -6.71 -18.57
C GLN A 42 25.70 -8.24 -18.73
N GLY A 43 24.52 -8.83 -18.88
CA GLY A 43 24.35 -10.29 -18.93
C GLY A 43 24.46 -10.98 -17.56
N ASN A 44 24.54 -10.23 -16.46
CA ASN A 44 24.54 -10.78 -15.10
C ASN A 44 23.10 -11.04 -14.62
N TRP A 45 22.49 -12.09 -15.19
CA TRP A 45 21.10 -12.45 -14.91
C TRP A 45 20.84 -12.87 -13.46
N ALA A 46 21.83 -13.43 -12.77
CA ALA A 46 21.69 -13.82 -11.37
C ALA A 46 21.50 -12.59 -10.46
N LEU A 47 22.34 -11.56 -10.63
CA LEU A 47 22.19 -10.31 -9.88
C LEU A 47 20.90 -9.57 -10.30
N ALA A 48 20.57 -9.59 -11.59
CA ALA A 48 19.34 -8.98 -12.08
C ALA A 48 18.09 -9.60 -11.43
N LEU A 49 18.04 -10.94 -11.35
CA LEU A 49 16.95 -11.67 -10.72
C LEU A 49 16.89 -11.36 -9.21
N PHE A 50 18.02 -11.36 -8.52
CA PHE A 50 18.06 -11.01 -7.10
C PHE A 50 17.49 -9.61 -6.85
N ALA A 51 17.94 -8.62 -7.62
CA ALA A 51 17.46 -7.25 -7.52
C ALA A 51 15.96 -7.12 -7.88
N ALA A 52 15.48 -7.88 -8.86
CA ALA A 52 14.07 -7.94 -9.22
C ALA A 52 13.19 -8.50 -8.08
N VAL A 53 13.67 -9.50 -7.34
CA VAL A 53 12.97 -10.02 -6.15
C VAL A 53 12.89 -8.94 -5.07
N VAL A 54 13.99 -8.24 -4.77
CA VAL A 54 13.99 -7.14 -3.79
C VAL A 54 13.02 -6.02 -4.22
N LEU A 55 13.04 -5.67 -5.51
CA LEU A 55 12.10 -4.71 -6.09
C LEU A 55 10.64 -5.14 -5.91
N ALA A 56 10.32 -6.43 -6.13
CA ALA A 56 8.96 -6.95 -5.94
C ALA A 56 8.48 -6.76 -4.49
N PHE A 57 9.31 -7.09 -3.50
CA PHE A 57 8.99 -6.85 -2.09
C PHE A 57 8.81 -5.36 -1.77
N ALA A 58 9.71 -4.51 -2.28
CA ALA A 58 9.62 -3.06 -2.10
C ALA A 58 8.36 -2.47 -2.76
N GLY A 59 7.93 -3.02 -3.90
CA GLY A 59 6.70 -2.65 -4.59
C GLY A 59 5.44 -3.00 -3.82
N VAL A 60 5.36 -4.23 -3.27
CA VAL A 60 4.26 -4.63 -2.38
C VAL A 60 4.23 -3.72 -1.14
N ARG A 61 5.40 -3.44 -0.55
CA ARG A 61 5.48 -2.53 0.61
C ARG A 61 5.07 -1.10 0.26
N LEU A 62 5.39 -0.61 -0.94
CA LEU A 62 4.96 0.71 -1.41
C LEU A 62 3.43 0.77 -1.54
N TYR A 63 2.80 -0.30 -2.02
CA TYR A 63 1.33 -0.39 -2.08
C TYR A 63 0.70 -0.36 -0.68
N VAL A 64 1.27 -1.06 0.31
CA VAL A 64 0.81 -0.98 1.72
C VAL A 64 0.91 0.45 2.26
N LEU A 65 1.99 1.17 1.96
CA LEU A 65 2.13 2.57 2.35
C LEU A 65 1.11 3.46 1.62
N GLN A 66 0.82 3.20 0.34
CA GLN A 66 -0.23 3.91 -0.39
C GLN A 66 -1.63 3.66 0.18
N HIS A 67 -1.91 2.44 0.60
CA HIS A 67 -3.12 2.10 1.35
C HIS A 67 -3.26 2.97 2.61
N ASP A 68 -2.20 3.08 3.42
CA ASP A 68 -2.21 3.90 4.64
C ASP A 68 -2.36 5.40 4.34
N LEU A 69 -1.83 5.85 3.21
CA LEU A 69 -2.04 7.20 2.66
C LEU A 69 -3.53 7.41 2.28
N GLY A 70 -4.18 6.40 1.69
CA GLY A 70 -5.61 6.42 1.37
C GLY A 70 -6.50 6.55 2.61
N HIS A 71 -6.09 5.92 3.71
CA HIS A 71 -6.70 6.08 5.05
C HIS A 71 -6.39 7.40 5.74
N LEU A 72 -5.56 8.25 5.10
CA LEU A 72 -5.04 9.48 5.69
C LEU A 72 -4.29 9.24 7.01
N SER A 73 -3.70 8.06 7.20
CA SER A 73 -3.18 7.58 8.48
C SER A 73 -1.66 7.64 8.59
N LEU A 74 -0.95 7.68 7.46
CA LEU A 74 0.51 7.67 7.44
C LEU A 74 1.10 9.00 7.91
N PHE A 75 0.64 10.13 7.35
CA PHE A 75 1.08 11.47 7.74
C PHE A 75 0.07 12.18 8.65
N GLU A 76 0.52 13.18 9.39
CA GLU A 76 -0.31 13.94 10.33
C GLU A 76 -1.45 14.70 9.64
N THR A 77 -1.21 15.27 8.45
CA THR A 77 -2.21 16.08 7.74
C THR A 77 -2.79 15.38 6.53
N ARG A 78 -4.05 15.68 6.23
CA ARG A 78 -4.73 15.20 5.00
C ARG A 78 -3.96 15.59 3.74
N ARG A 79 -3.46 16.82 3.66
CA ARG A 79 -2.73 17.33 2.48
C ARG A 79 -1.46 16.50 2.21
N GLN A 80 -0.69 16.16 3.25
CA GLN A 80 0.49 15.31 3.11
C GLN A 80 0.12 13.92 2.59
N ASN A 81 -0.90 13.29 3.18
CA ASN A 81 -1.34 11.96 2.76
C ASN A 81 -1.85 11.97 1.30
N THR A 82 -2.69 12.93 0.93
CA THR A 82 -3.19 13.05 -0.45
C THR A 82 -2.04 13.28 -1.43
N PHE A 83 -1.12 14.21 -1.13
CA PHE A 83 0.03 14.49 -1.99
C PHE A 83 0.87 13.23 -2.24
N TRP A 84 1.29 12.55 -1.17
CA TRP A 84 2.11 11.36 -1.28
C TRP A 84 1.35 10.19 -1.92
N GLY A 85 0.04 10.07 -1.67
CA GLY A 85 -0.82 9.08 -2.31
C GLY A 85 -0.82 9.20 -3.83
N TYR A 86 -0.99 10.42 -4.36
CA TYR A 86 -0.84 10.67 -5.80
C TYR A 86 0.59 10.43 -6.27
N ALA A 87 1.61 10.90 -5.53
CA ALA A 87 3.01 10.80 -5.92
C ALA A 87 3.49 9.35 -6.08
N VAL A 88 3.04 8.42 -5.22
CA VAL A 88 3.47 7.01 -5.29
C VAL A 88 2.64 6.16 -6.24
N SER A 89 1.40 6.58 -6.55
CA SER A 89 0.46 5.78 -7.37
C SER A 89 0.96 5.34 -8.76
N PRO A 90 1.83 6.10 -9.48
CA PRO A 90 2.39 5.61 -10.75
C PRO A 90 3.30 4.39 -10.57
N PHE A 91 3.95 4.25 -9.42
CA PHE A 91 4.93 3.20 -9.16
C PHE A 91 4.30 1.94 -8.55
N THR A 92 3.13 2.08 -7.94
CA THR A 92 2.33 0.94 -7.47
C THR A 92 1.37 0.42 -8.53
N PHE A 93 1.24 1.13 -9.66
CA PHE A 93 0.28 0.87 -10.73
C PHE A 93 -1.18 0.85 -10.24
N ALA A 94 -1.46 1.55 -9.14
CA ALA A 94 -2.78 1.65 -8.54
C ALA A 94 -3.17 3.12 -8.39
N SER A 95 -4.09 3.60 -9.24
CA SER A 95 -4.61 4.97 -9.19
C SER A 95 -5.09 5.32 -7.78
N TYR A 96 -4.53 6.39 -7.19
CA TYR A 96 -4.82 6.75 -5.80
C TYR A 96 -6.30 6.98 -5.50
N PRO A 97 -7.07 7.75 -6.31
CA PRO A 97 -8.51 7.93 -6.07
C PRO A 97 -9.30 6.63 -6.21
N GLN A 98 -9.02 5.83 -7.25
CA GLN A 98 -9.75 4.58 -7.50
C GLN A 98 -9.46 3.56 -6.40
N MET A 99 -8.19 3.40 -6.02
CA MET A 99 -7.78 2.52 -4.94
C MET A 99 -8.45 2.93 -3.63
N THR A 100 -8.39 4.21 -3.28
CA THR A 100 -9.01 4.73 -2.04
C THR A 100 -10.52 4.52 -2.03
N TYR A 101 -11.21 4.76 -3.16
CA TYR A 101 -12.65 4.54 -3.29
C TYR A 101 -13.01 3.06 -3.10
N ASN A 102 -12.40 2.16 -3.88
CA ASN A 102 -12.68 0.73 -3.80
C ASN A 102 -12.36 0.18 -2.42
N HIS A 103 -11.27 0.64 -1.81
CA HIS A 103 -10.83 0.18 -0.51
C HIS A 103 -11.73 0.67 0.65
N ASN A 104 -12.25 1.89 0.56
CA ASN A 104 -13.25 2.38 1.50
C ASN A 104 -14.57 1.60 1.40
N LEU A 105 -15.00 1.24 0.19
CA LEU A 105 -16.16 0.34 -0.01
C LEU A 105 -15.90 -1.03 0.61
N HIS A 106 -14.72 -1.60 0.36
CA HIS A 106 -14.30 -2.86 0.99
C HIS A 106 -14.43 -2.78 2.52
N HIS A 107 -13.88 -1.76 3.17
CA HIS A 107 -14.01 -1.65 4.63
C HIS A 107 -15.43 -1.39 5.14
N ALA A 108 -16.29 -0.77 4.33
CA ALA A 108 -17.68 -0.53 4.70
C ALA A 108 -18.52 -1.82 4.64
N TYR A 109 -18.22 -2.72 3.70
CA TYR A 109 -19.09 -3.86 3.35
C TYR A 109 -18.42 -5.23 3.48
N VAL A 110 -17.15 -5.31 3.88
CA VAL A 110 -16.45 -6.60 4.05
C VAL A 110 -17.21 -7.49 5.03
N GLY A 111 -17.60 -8.68 4.58
CA GLY A 111 -18.39 -9.63 5.37
C GLY A 111 -19.89 -9.27 5.52
N ASP A 112 -20.40 -8.26 4.81
CA ASP A 112 -21.84 -8.01 4.70
C ASP A 112 -22.43 -8.84 3.56
N LEU A 113 -23.18 -9.89 3.91
CA LEU A 113 -23.80 -10.80 2.95
C LEU A 113 -24.87 -10.13 2.07
N ASN A 114 -25.36 -8.95 2.45
CA ASN A 114 -26.32 -8.18 1.65
C ASN A 114 -25.65 -7.29 0.60
N GLU A 115 -24.36 -6.97 0.75
CA GLU A 115 -23.63 -5.98 -0.06
C GLU A 115 -22.44 -6.62 -0.81
N ARG A 116 -22.71 -7.74 -1.50
CA ARG A 116 -21.72 -8.55 -2.25
C ARG A 116 -21.41 -7.99 -3.65
N HIS A 117 -20.94 -6.74 -3.71
CA HIS A 117 -20.59 -6.05 -4.97
C HIS A 117 -19.21 -6.45 -5.49
N THR A 118 -18.86 -6.01 -6.71
CA THR A 118 -17.63 -6.36 -7.45
C THR A 118 -16.30 -5.98 -6.78
N THR A 119 -16.31 -5.29 -5.65
CA THR A 119 -15.11 -4.85 -4.91
C THR A 119 -14.90 -5.60 -3.58
N GLU A 120 -15.78 -6.54 -3.25
CA GLU A 120 -15.78 -7.31 -2.00
C GLU A 120 -15.28 -8.76 -2.23
N ILE A 121 -14.79 -9.43 -1.19
CA ILE A 121 -14.37 -10.82 -1.27
C ILE A 121 -15.62 -11.69 -1.25
N PHE A 122 -16.03 -12.18 -2.43
CA PHE A 122 -17.24 -12.98 -2.57
C PHE A 122 -17.33 -14.09 -1.51
N THR A 123 -18.15 -13.84 -0.49
CA THR A 123 -18.31 -14.71 0.66
C THR A 123 -19.64 -15.46 0.55
N MET A 124 -19.54 -16.78 0.57
CA MET A 124 -20.70 -17.68 0.56
C MET A 124 -20.98 -18.19 1.96
N THR A 125 -22.26 -18.27 2.31
CA THR A 125 -22.71 -19.06 3.45
C THR A 125 -22.55 -20.55 3.18
N ARG A 126 -22.62 -21.38 4.21
CA ARG A 126 -22.63 -22.84 4.06
C ARG A 126 -23.75 -23.34 3.14
N ALA A 127 -24.89 -22.65 3.10
CA ALA A 127 -26.03 -23.05 2.27
C ALA A 127 -25.86 -22.70 0.78
N GLU A 128 -24.92 -21.81 0.44
CA GLU A 128 -24.63 -21.37 -0.92
C GLU A 128 -23.46 -22.13 -1.57
N TRP A 129 -22.73 -22.95 -0.79
CA TRP A 129 -21.62 -23.80 -1.23
C TRP A 129 -22.05 -25.14 -1.82
#